data_AF-A0A0C3NWC2-F1
#
_entry.id   AF-A0A0C3NWC2-F1
#
_cell.length_a   1.000
_cell.length_b   1.000
_cell.length_c   1.000
_cell.angle_alpha   90.00
_cell.angle_beta   90.00
_cell.angle_gamma   90.00
#
_symmetry.space_group_name_H-M   'P 1'
#
loop_
_entity.id
_entity.type
_entity.pdbx_description
1 polymer ?
#
loop_
_entity_poly.entity_id
_entity_poly.type
_entity_poly.pdbx_seq_one_letter_code
_entity_poly.pdbx_strand_id
1 'polypeptide(L)'
;ISEAITKLSATEIMNLLTNKPLSSSMKMPAAVVQPIQALETSPNPLAIEPNTKKEVLLLGALQEAEECCEAYKQCVIMLQAWAILNKAYCNKIHFQLAFQEEKKKNPGTPGKLVEDSLPRLLSGDEFYEKVVEFTKWQKENEVQKETRQAEWEGLKAANDEWRKNEAKQKVE
;
A
#
# COMPACT_ATOMS: atom_id res chain seq x y z
N ILE A 1 -29.30 -14.16 14.89
CA ILE A 1 -28.01 -14.29 14.15
C ILE A 1 -28.09 -13.57 12.80
N SER A 2 -29.08 -13.87 11.96
CA SER A 2 -29.32 -13.21 10.66
C SER A 2 -29.40 -11.68 10.73
N GLU A 3 -30.10 -11.12 11.72
CA GLU A 3 -30.22 -9.65 11.89
C GLU A 3 -28.91 -8.97 12.35
N ALA A 4 -28.06 -9.69 13.09
CA ALA A 4 -26.74 -9.19 13.48
C ALA A 4 -25.78 -9.20 12.27
N ILE A 5 -25.87 -10.24 11.43
CA ILE A 5 -25.09 -10.33 10.19
C ILE A 5 -25.47 -9.23 9.20
N THR A 6 -26.76 -8.88 9.08
CA THR A 6 -27.18 -7.78 8.19
C THR A 6 -26.68 -6.43 8.69
N LYS A 7 -26.73 -6.16 10.00
CA LYS A 7 -26.16 -4.94 10.59
C LYS A 7 -24.65 -4.86 10.41
N LEU A 8 -23.94 -5.98 10.56
CA LEU A 8 -22.49 -6.06 10.34
C LEU A 8 -22.11 -5.97 8.86
N SER A 9 -22.98 -6.41 7.94
CA SER A 9 -22.76 -6.31 6.50
C SER A 9 -22.70 -4.87 5.98
N ALA A 10 -23.29 -3.92 6.72
CA ALA A 10 -23.19 -2.48 6.44
C ALA A 10 -21.86 -1.85 6.94
N THR A 11 -21.00 -2.62 7.61
CA THR A 11 -19.72 -2.16 8.14
C THR A 11 -18.54 -2.80 7.39
N GLU A 12 -17.37 -2.17 7.46
CA GLU A 12 -16.12 -2.71 6.86
C GLU A 12 -15.67 -4.05 7.48
N ILE A 13 -16.27 -4.45 8.61
CA ILE A 13 -15.98 -5.67 9.37
C ILE A 13 -16.56 -6.93 8.69
N MET A 14 -17.54 -6.80 7.79
CA MET A 14 -18.14 -7.92 7.05
C MET A 14 -17.10 -8.79 6.33
N ASN A 15 -16.00 -8.17 5.92
CA ASN A 15 -14.87 -8.80 5.26
C ASN A 15 -14.13 -9.83 6.15
N LEU A 16 -14.22 -9.71 7.48
CA LEU A 16 -13.66 -10.68 8.43
C LEU A 16 -14.57 -11.89 8.67
N LEU A 17 -15.87 -11.74 8.40
CA LEU A 17 -16.88 -12.78 8.58
C LEU A 17 -17.09 -13.63 7.33
N THR A 18 -16.57 -13.17 6.19
CA THR A 18 -16.68 -13.87 4.92
C THR A 18 -15.49 -14.78 4.72
N ASN A 19 -15.72 -16.05 4.36
CA ASN A 19 -14.68 -17.04 4.07
C ASN A 19 -13.87 -16.75 2.79
N LYS A 20 -13.94 -15.52 2.26
CA LYS A 20 -13.22 -15.12 1.06
C LYS A 20 -11.81 -14.66 1.46
N PRO A 21 -10.79 -14.96 0.65
CA PRO A 21 -9.45 -14.44 0.88
C PRO A 21 -9.47 -12.90 0.94
N LEU A 22 -8.68 -12.34 1.86
CA LEU A 22 -8.48 -10.89 1.97
C LEU A 22 -7.94 -10.37 0.62
N SER A 23 -8.54 -9.28 0.12
CA SER A 23 -8.12 -8.63 -1.12
C SER A 23 -7.42 -7.31 -0.84
N SER A 24 -6.54 -6.90 -1.76
CA SER A 24 -5.82 -5.63 -1.68
C SER A 24 -6.76 -4.42 -1.54
N SER A 25 -7.99 -4.50 -2.06
CA SER A 25 -8.96 -3.39 -2.06
C SER A 25 -9.63 -3.16 -0.70
N MET A 26 -9.41 -4.04 0.29
CA MET A 26 -9.99 -3.86 1.62
C MET A 26 -9.33 -2.67 2.32
N LYS A 27 -10.15 -1.75 2.85
CA LYS A 27 -9.64 -0.65 3.67
C LYS A 27 -9.47 -1.13 5.10
N MET A 28 -8.27 -0.99 5.65
CA MET A 28 -8.04 -1.16 7.08
C MET A 28 -8.57 0.07 7.82
N PRO A 29 -9.28 -0.11 8.94
CA PRO A 29 -9.62 0.98 9.84
C PRO A 29 -8.35 1.74 10.25
N ALA A 30 -8.36 3.06 10.05
CA ALA A 30 -7.25 3.89 10.47
C ALA A 30 -7.24 3.98 11.99
N ALA A 31 -6.14 3.53 12.62
CA ALA A 31 -5.91 3.82 14.03
C ALA A 31 -5.72 5.34 14.19
N VAL A 32 -6.66 5.99 14.88
CA VAL A 32 -6.53 7.39 15.30
C VAL A 32 -5.63 7.41 16.52
N VAL A 33 -4.34 7.65 16.31
CA VAL A 33 -3.38 7.87 17.38
C VAL A 33 -3.39 9.36 17.70
N GLN A 34 -3.94 9.74 18.84
CA GLN A 34 -3.81 11.11 19.33
C GLN A 34 -2.45 11.28 20.01
N PRO A 35 -1.75 12.41 19.78
CA PRO A 35 -0.55 12.74 20.53
C PRO A 35 -0.88 12.76 22.02
N ILE A 36 -0.12 12.02 22.82
CA ILE A 36 -0.20 12.13 24.28
C ILE A 36 0.30 13.53 24.61
N GLN A 37 -0.62 14.42 24.99
CA GLN A 37 -0.24 15.76 25.43
C GLN A 37 0.63 15.63 26.69
N ALA A 38 1.80 16.26 26.65
CA ALA A 38 2.59 16.45 27.85
C ALA A 38 1.78 17.36 28.78
N LEU A 39 1.28 16.81 29.88
CA LEU A 39 0.65 17.61 30.91
C LEU A 39 1.75 18.47 31.54
N GLU A 40 1.57 19.79 31.46
CA GLU A 40 2.39 20.77 32.16
C GLU A 40 2.53 20.35 33.63
N THR A 41 3.77 20.17 34.06
CA THR A 41 4.16 19.70 35.40
C THR A 41 3.37 20.43 36.48
N SER A 42 2.43 19.73 37.12
CA SER A 42 1.89 20.18 38.39
C SER A 42 3.02 20.21 39.43
N PRO A 43 2.93 21.06 40.46
CA PRO A 43 3.88 21.06 41.56
C PRO A 43 4.03 19.64 42.12
N ASN A 44 5.28 19.20 42.30
CA ASN A 44 5.58 17.87 42.83
C ASN A 44 4.85 17.66 44.17
N PRO A 45 3.88 16.76 44.28
CA PRO A 45 3.10 16.56 45.50
C PRO A 45 3.97 16.11 46.69
N LEU A 46 5.15 15.52 46.42
CA LEU A 46 6.15 15.16 47.43
C LEU A 46 6.81 16.38 48.11
N ALA A 47 6.63 17.59 47.57
CA ALA A 47 7.13 18.82 48.17
C ALA A 47 6.20 19.39 49.27
N ILE A 48 5.02 18.80 49.46
CA ILE A 48 4.03 19.24 50.44
C ILE A 48 4.28 18.50 51.75
N GLU A 49 4.69 19.21 52.81
CA GLU A 49 4.76 18.64 54.16
C GLU A 49 3.37 18.63 54.81
N PRO A 50 2.78 17.45 55.09
CA PRO A 50 1.46 17.38 55.70
C PRO A 50 1.55 17.72 57.18
N ASN A 51 0.70 18.64 57.63
CA ASN A 51 0.56 19.04 59.03
C ASN A 51 -0.59 18.32 59.74
N THR A 52 -1.56 17.78 58.99
CA THR A 52 -2.73 17.11 59.56
C THR A 52 -2.85 15.65 59.13
N LYS A 53 -3.47 14.81 59.98
CA LYS A 53 -3.71 13.38 59.66
C LYS A 53 -4.53 13.18 58.38
N LYS A 54 -5.40 14.15 58.03
CA LYS A 54 -6.22 14.11 56.82
C LYS A 54 -5.37 14.37 55.57
N GLU A 55 -4.41 15.29 55.64
CA GLU A 55 -3.47 15.55 54.54
C GLU A 55 -2.62 14.32 54.23
N VAL A 56 -2.15 13.61 55.26
CA VAL A 56 -1.40 12.34 55.06
C VAL A 56 -2.23 11.32 54.28
N LEU A 57 -3.50 11.12 54.63
CA LEU A 57 -4.39 10.22 53.91
C LEU A 57 -4.64 10.66 52.47
N LEU A 58 -4.80 11.97 52.25
CA LEU A 58 -5.07 12.54 50.93
C LEU A 58 -3.84 12.45 50.01
N LEU A 59 -2.64 12.67 50.55
CA LEU A 59 -1.38 12.47 49.81
C LEU A 59 -1.18 11.00 49.43
N GLY A 60 -1.49 10.06 50.32
CA GLY A 60 -1.43 8.63 50.01
C GLY A 60 -2.38 8.24 48.87
N ALA A 61 -3.64 8.73 48.91
CA ALA A 61 -4.60 8.49 47.83
C ALA A 61 -4.19 9.16 46.51
N LEU A 62 -3.55 10.32 46.57
CA LEU A 62 -3.04 11.03 45.40
C LEU A 62 -1.88 10.27 44.76
N GLN A 63 -0.94 9.76 45.56
CA GLN A 63 0.18 8.95 45.07
C GLN A 63 -0.32 7.66 44.40
N GLU A 64 -1.25 6.93 45.03
CA GLU A 64 -1.83 5.72 44.44
C GLU A 64 -2.52 6.01 43.11
N ALA A 65 -3.27 7.12 43.04
CA ALA A 65 -3.92 7.55 41.80
C ALA A 65 -2.91 7.93 40.71
N GLU A 66 -1.81 8.60 41.07
CA GLU A 66 -0.74 8.98 40.14
C GLU A 66 0.00 7.76 39.59
N GLU A 67 0.35 6.80 40.45
CA GLU A 67 0.96 5.52 40.05
C GLU A 67 0.05 4.75 39.08
N CYS A 68 -1.25 4.70 39.38
CA CYS A 68 -2.24 4.11 38.48
C CYS A 68 -2.29 4.83 37.12
N CYS A 69 -2.34 6.17 37.14
CA CYS A 69 -2.38 6.97 35.92
C CYS A 69 -1.13 6.76 35.08
N GLU A 70 0.04 6.66 35.69
CA GLU A 70 1.29 6.39 34.98
C GLU A 70 1.28 5.01 34.33
N ALA A 71 0.82 3.98 35.05
CA ALA A 71 0.64 2.65 34.46
C ALA A 71 -0.32 2.66 33.25
N TYR A 72 -1.43 3.41 33.34
CA TYR A 72 -2.35 3.57 32.21
C TYR A 72 -1.69 4.30 31.03
N LYS A 73 -0.90 5.35 31.26
CA LYS A 73 -0.17 6.03 30.18
C LYS A 73 0.77 5.07 29.45
N GLN A 74 1.54 4.27 30.19
CA GLN A 74 2.43 3.27 29.59
C GLN A 74 1.66 2.24 28.76
N CYS A 75 0.50 1.78 29.25
CA CYS A 75 -0.37 0.88 28.50
C CYS A 75 -0.89 1.53 27.20
N VAL A 76 -1.32 2.79 27.26
CA VAL A 76 -1.77 3.54 26.08
C VAL A 76 -0.64 3.72 25.07
N ILE A 77 0.57 4.07 25.51
CA ILE A 77 1.76 4.18 24.64
C ILE A 77 2.00 2.86 23.91
N MET A 78 1.96 1.74 24.63
CA MET A 78 2.17 0.42 24.04
C MET A 78 1.09 0.09 23.00
N LEU A 79 -0.18 0.36 23.30
CA LEU A 79 -1.29 0.16 22.37
C LEU A 79 -1.14 1.02 21.10
N GLN A 80 -0.75 2.28 21.26
CA GLN A 80 -0.49 3.18 20.13
C GLN A 80 0.67 2.70 19.27
N ALA A 81 1.78 2.29 19.88
CA ALA A 81 2.93 1.73 19.18
C ALA A 81 2.54 0.45 18.40
N TRP A 82 1.77 -0.43 19.03
CA TRP A 82 1.28 -1.66 18.40
C TRP A 82 0.35 -1.37 17.21
N ALA A 83 -0.55 -0.39 17.35
CA ALA A 83 -1.42 0.05 16.27
C ALA A 83 -0.65 0.60 15.06
N ILE A 84 0.42 1.38 15.30
CA ILE A 84 1.30 1.90 14.25
C ILE A 84 2.04 0.75 13.54
N LEU A 85 2.61 -0.19 14.29
CA LEU A 85 3.32 -1.35 13.75
C LEU A 85 2.38 -2.23 12.91
N ASN A 86 1.17 -2.50 13.40
CA ASN A 86 0.17 -3.25 12.65
C ASN A 86 -0.25 -2.54 11.38
N LYS A 87 -0.46 -1.23 11.43
CA LYS A 87 -0.77 -0.44 10.23
C LYS A 87 0.33 -0.58 9.18
N ALA A 88 1.60 -0.47 9.58
CA ALA A 88 2.74 -0.63 8.69
C ALA A 88 2.81 -2.05 8.10
N TYR A 89 2.59 -3.08 8.93
CA TYR A 89 2.59 -4.47 8.51
C TYR A 89 1.43 -4.80 7.56
N CYS A 90 0.22 -4.34 7.86
CA CYS A 90 -0.93 -4.51 6.99
C CYS A 90 -0.70 -3.81 5.64
N ASN A 91 -0.19 -2.57 5.64
CA ASN A 91 0.20 -1.88 4.40
C ASN A 91 1.21 -2.70 3.59
N LYS A 92 2.23 -3.25 4.27
CA LYS A 92 3.02 -4.43 3.90
C LYS A 92 2.32 -5.38 2.93
N ILE A 93 1.39 -6.10 3.53
CA ILE A 93 0.64 -7.19 2.91
C ILE A 93 -0.27 -6.67 1.80
N HIS A 94 -0.93 -5.52 1.99
CA HIS A 94 -1.81 -4.93 0.98
C HIS A 94 -1.08 -4.69 -0.33
N PHE A 95 0.15 -4.16 -0.30
CA PHE A 95 0.94 -3.96 -1.51
C PHE A 95 1.35 -5.28 -2.17
N GLN A 96 1.72 -6.29 -1.37
CA GLN A 96 2.07 -7.61 -1.90
C GLN A 96 0.86 -8.30 -2.54
N LEU A 97 -0.32 -8.22 -1.92
CA LEU A 97 -1.57 -8.73 -2.46
C LEU A 97 -1.95 -8.00 -3.75
N ALA A 98 -1.85 -6.67 -3.79
CA ALA A 98 -2.14 -5.88 -4.98
C ALA A 98 -1.27 -6.33 -6.17
N PHE A 99 0.01 -6.58 -5.93
CA PHE A 99 0.93 -7.08 -6.93
C PHE A 99 0.55 -8.49 -7.41
N GLN A 100 0.25 -9.42 -6.50
CA GLN A 100 -0.16 -10.78 -6.89
C GLN A 100 -1.49 -10.79 -7.65
N GLU A 101 -2.45 -9.96 -7.24
CA GLU A 101 -3.75 -9.83 -7.92
C GLU A 101 -3.58 -9.27 -9.33
N GLU A 102 -2.74 -8.26 -9.53
CA GLU A 102 -2.42 -7.71 -10.85
C GLU A 102 -1.70 -8.73 -11.73
N LYS A 103 -0.70 -9.46 -11.20
CA LYS A 103 -0.01 -10.54 -11.91
C LYS A 103 -0.99 -11.62 -12.39
N LYS A 104 -2.03 -11.93 -11.60
CA LYS A 104 -3.09 -12.86 -11.98
C LYS A 104 -4.07 -12.30 -13.01
N LYS A 105 -4.37 -10.99 -12.96
CA LYS A 105 -5.28 -10.33 -13.92
C LYS A 105 -4.65 -10.14 -15.29
N ASN A 106 -3.34 -9.85 -15.32
CA ASN A 106 -2.58 -9.57 -16.54
C ASN A 106 -1.47 -10.62 -16.76
N PRO A 107 -1.80 -11.91 -16.94
CA PRO A 107 -0.82 -12.96 -17.16
C PRO A 107 -0.24 -12.82 -18.57
N GLY A 108 0.84 -12.06 -18.71
CA GLY A 108 1.56 -11.91 -19.97
C GLY A 108 1.78 -10.47 -20.43
N THR A 109 1.37 -9.45 -19.66
CA THR A 109 1.80 -8.07 -19.95
C THR A 109 3.29 -7.96 -19.61
N PRO A 110 4.17 -7.80 -20.60
CA PRO A 110 5.61 -7.92 -20.38
C PRO A 110 6.17 -6.67 -19.71
N GLY A 111 6.82 -6.89 -18.57
CA GLY A 111 7.91 -6.05 -18.06
C GLY A 111 7.60 -4.64 -17.54
N LYS A 112 6.41 -4.06 -17.72
CA LYS A 112 6.15 -2.74 -17.12
C LYS A 112 6.16 -2.89 -15.60
N LEU A 113 7.21 -2.35 -14.97
CA LEU A 113 7.46 -2.49 -13.54
C LEU A 113 6.27 -1.99 -12.70
N VAL A 114 5.50 -1.04 -13.27
CA VAL A 114 4.24 -0.53 -12.75
C VAL A 114 3.39 -0.05 -13.95
N GLU A 115 2.19 -0.58 -14.15
CA GLU A 115 1.24 -0.03 -15.14
C GLU A 115 0.58 1.26 -14.62
N ASP A 116 0.33 1.32 -13.31
CA ASP A 116 -0.41 2.39 -12.62
C ASP A 116 0.44 3.56 -12.08
N SER A 117 1.75 3.60 -12.34
CA SER A 117 2.71 4.61 -11.81
C SER A 117 2.90 4.71 -10.29
N LEU A 118 2.21 3.90 -9.48
CA LEU A 118 2.44 3.81 -8.03
C LEU A 118 3.71 2.99 -7.66
N PRO A 119 4.53 3.45 -6.68
CA PRO A 119 5.62 2.66 -6.14
C PRO A 119 5.11 1.34 -5.53
N ARG A 120 5.66 0.21 -5.97
CA ARG A 120 5.34 -1.13 -5.45
C ARG A 120 6.53 -1.69 -4.70
N LEU A 121 6.26 -2.31 -3.54
CA LEU A 121 7.29 -2.96 -2.73
C LEU A 121 7.52 -4.38 -3.25
N LEU A 122 8.48 -4.56 -4.13
CA LEU A 122 8.94 -5.86 -4.62
C LEU A 122 10.10 -6.36 -3.76
N SER A 123 10.21 -7.68 -3.58
CA SER A 123 11.45 -8.26 -3.08
C SER A 123 12.58 -8.08 -4.12
N GLY A 124 13.83 -8.11 -3.68
CA GLY A 124 14.98 -7.86 -4.58
C GLY A 124 15.03 -8.81 -5.78
N ASP A 125 14.70 -10.08 -5.56
CA ASP A 125 14.69 -11.10 -6.60
C ASP A 125 13.54 -10.87 -7.60
N GLU A 126 12.32 -10.60 -7.11
CA GLU A 126 11.15 -10.28 -7.95
C GLU A 126 11.37 -9.01 -8.78
N PHE A 127 12.03 -8.00 -8.20
CA PHE A 127 12.42 -6.79 -8.91
C PHE A 127 13.41 -7.11 -10.04
N TYR A 128 14.44 -7.91 -9.75
CA TYR A 128 15.45 -8.30 -10.74
C TYR A 128 14.83 -9.05 -11.92
N GLU A 129 13.97 -10.04 -11.65
CA GLU A 129 13.25 -10.78 -12.70
C GLU A 129 12.45 -9.84 -13.59
N LYS A 130 11.74 -8.87 -13.01
CA LYS A 130 10.95 -7.88 -13.76
C LYS A 130 11.80 -6.99 -14.65
N VAL A 131 12.96 -6.55 -14.17
CA VAL A 131 13.90 -5.75 -14.97
C VAL A 131 14.43 -6.56 -16.16
N VAL A 132 14.74 -7.85 -15.95
CA VAL A 132 15.19 -8.75 -17.02
C VAL A 132 14.09 -8.97 -18.06
N GLU A 133 12.86 -9.24 -17.64
CA GLU A 133 11.69 -9.37 -18.53
C GLU A 133 11.46 -8.10 -19.34
N PHE A 134 11.51 -6.93 -18.69
CA PHE A 134 11.33 -5.64 -19.36
C PHE A 134 12.40 -5.36 -20.41
N THR A 135 13.66 -5.63 -20.06
CA THR A 135 14.79 -5.40 -20.96
C THR A 135 14.72 -6.33 -22.17
N LYS A 136 14.32 -7.60 -21.98
CA LYS A 136 14.08 -8.54 -23.09
C LYS A 136 12.95 -8.06 -23.99
N TRP A 137 11.84 -7.62 -23.42
CA TRP A 137 10.70 -7.11 -24.17
C TRP A 137 11.03 -5.84 -24.96
N GLN A 138 11.80 -4.90 -24.39
CA GLN A 138 12.25 -3.71 -25.11
C GLN A 138 13.06 -4.08 -26.36
N LYS A 139 14.01 -5.01 -26.22
CA LYS A 139 14.82 -5.49 -27.35
C LYS A 139 13.96 -6.14 -28.43
N GLU A 140 13.01 -7.00 -28.05
CA GLU A 140 12.13 -7.66 -29.03
C GLU A 140 11.23 -6.66 -29.77
N ASN A 141 10.73 -5.64 -29.07
CA ASN A 141 9.97 -4.57 -29.69
C ASN A 141 10.79 -3.68 -30.63
N GLU A 142 12.05 -3.41 -30.30
CA GLU A 142 12.96 -2.68 -31.19
C GLU A 142 13.16 -3.47 -32.48
N VAL A 143 13.46 -4.77 -32.39
CA VAL A 143 13.58 -5.64 -33.57
C VAL A 143 12.28 -5.65 -34.39
N GLN A 144 11.12 -5.80 -33.76
CA GLN A 144 9.84 -5.79 -34.48
C GLN A 144 9.52 -4.43 -35.13
N LYS A 145 9.97 -3.32 -34.54
CA LYS A 145 9.81 -1.99 -35.15
C LYS A 145 10.70 -1.85 -36.37
N GLU A 146 11.95 -2.30 -36.28
CA GLU A 146 12.90 -2.27 -37.39
C GLU A 146 12.41 -3.15 -38.55
N THR A 147 11.92 -4.36 -38.28
CA THR A 147 11.37 -5.23 -39.34
C THR A 147 10.15 -4.61 -40.02
N ARG A 148 9.21 -4.05 -39.25
CA ARG A 148 8.04 -3.35 -39.80
C ARG A 148 8.42 -2.14 -40.64
N GLN A 149 9.45 -1.40 -40.21
CA GLN A 149 9.95 -0.26 -40.96
C GLN A 149 10.56 -0.71 -42.28
N ALA A 150 11.38 -1.76 -42.28
CA ALA A 150 11.97 -2.33 -43.50
C ALA A 150 10.91 -2.87 -44.47
N GLU A 151 9.90 -3.57 -43.96
CA GLU A 151 8.75 -4.05 -44.75
C GLU A 151 7.97 -2.90 -45.40
N TRP A 152 7.73 -1.82 -44.64
CA TRP A 152 7.05 -0.64 -45.14
C TRP A 152 7.86 0.09 -46.22
N GLU A 153 9.17 0.22 -46.02
CA GLU A 153 10.09 0.80 -47.02
C GLU A 153 10.12 -0.02 -48.31
N GLY A 154 10.17 -1.35 -48.20
CA GLY A 154 10.10 -2.25 -49.36
C GLY A 154 8.76 -2.17 -50.10
N LEU A 155 7.64 -2.15 -49.37
CA LEU A 155 6.31 -1.99 -49.96
C LEU A 155 6.17 -0.65 -50.70
N LYS A 156 6.71 0.43 -50.11
CA LYS A 156 6.71 1.77 -50.71
C LYS A 156 7.50 1.80 -52.02
N ALA A 157 8.71 1.21 -52.02
CA ALA A 157 9.53 1.12 -53.22
C ALA A 157 8.84 0.33 -54.35
N ALA A 158 8.24 -0.82 -54.05
CA ALA A 158 7.51 -1.62 -55.02
C ALA A 158 6.28 -0.89 -55.59
N ASN A 159 5.56 -0.11 -54.76
CA ASN A 159 4.42 0.69 -55.21
C ASN A 159 4.86 1.85 -56.12
N ASP A 160 5.99 2.50 -55.80
CA ASP A 160 6.57 3.54 -56.66
C ASP A 160 7.01 2.99 -58.03
N GLU A 161 7.59 1.78 -58.08
CA GLU A 161 7.92 1.09 -59.34
C GLU A 161 6.66 0.71 -60.14
N TRP A 162 5.65 0.16 -59.47
CA TRP A 162 4.38 -0.18 -60.12
C TRP A 162 3.71 1.04 -60.74
N ARG A 163 3.64 2.17 -60.01
CA ARG A 163 3.11 3.44 -60.52
C ARG A 163 3.88 3.96 -61.75
N LYS A 164 5.21 3.85 -61.74
CA LYS A 164 6.05 4.23 -62.91
C LYS A 164 5.75 3.35 -64.12
N ASN A 165 5.52 2.05 -63.92
CA ASN A 165 5.21 1.11 -64.99
C ASN A 165 3.79 1.32 -65.53
N GLU A 166 2.80 1.58 -64.67
CA GLU A 166 1.44 1.96 -65.11
C GLU A 166 1.45 3.26 -65.92
N ALA A 167 2.23 4.25 -65.49
CA ALA A 167 2.33 5.52 -66.21
C ALA A 167 2.93 5.34 -67.62
N LYS A 168 3.87 4.40 -67.79
CA LYS A 168 4.44 4.05 -69.11
C LYS A 168 3.41 3.35 -70.00
N GLN A 169 2.64 2.42 -69.45
CA GLN A 169 1.60 1.69 -70.20
C GLN A 169 0.41 2.56 -70.64
N LYS A 170 0.16 3.70 -69.98
CA LYS A 170 -0.92 4.64 -70.36
C LYS A 170 -0.52 5.66 -71.43
N VAL A 171 0.76 5.70 -71.82
CA VAL A 171 1.31 6.66 -72.78
C VAL A 171 1.62 6.00 -74.13
N GLU A 172 1.66 4.67 -74.20
CA GLU A 172 1.56 3.87 -75.44
C GLU A 172 0.10 3.68 -75.87
#